data_AF-A0A957FSU2-F1
#
_entry.id   AF-A0A957FSU2-F1
#
_cell.length_a   1.000
_cell.length_b   1.000
_cell.length_c   1.000
_cell.angle_alpha   90.00
_cell.angle_beta   90.00
_cell.angle_gamma   90.00
#
_symmetry.space_group_name_H-M   'P 1'
#
loop_
_entity.id
_entity.type
_entity.pdbx_description
1 polymer ?
#
loop_
_entity_poly.entity_id
_entity_poly.type
_entity_poly.pdbx_seq_one_letter_code
_entity_poly.pdbx_strand_id
1 'polypeptide(L)' 'AFVVAGLDRPDTLLPHIQAMGVRHAGYGVQPEHYDTVGAALLWTLGQRLGEQFTPAVAAAWAAAYDLLASTMRAAAEPAG' A
#
# COMPACT_ATOMS: atom_id res chain seq x y z
N ALA A 1 9.05 -4.08 -6.68
CA ALA A 1 7.63 -4.11 -7.06
C ALA A 1 6.94 -5.36 -6.48
N PHE A 2 6.93 -5.51 -5.15
CA PHE A 2 6.38 -6.71 -4.48
C PHE A 2 4.84 -6.71 -4.42
N VAL A 3 4.23 -5.52 -4.43
CA VAL A 3 2.77 -5.33 -4.37
C VAL A 3 2.07 -5.71 -5.69
N VAL A 4 2.64 -5.36 -6.85
CA VAL A 4 2.05 -5.69 -8.16
C VAL A 4 2.26 -7.17 -8.52
N ALA A 5 3.40 -7.76 -8.17
CA ALA A 5 3.68 -9.18 -8.40
C ALA A 5 2.88 -10.12 -7.49
N GLY A 6 2.22 -9.58 -6.47
CA GLY A 6 1.51 -10.34 -5.45
C GLY A 6 0.04 -10.65 -5.73
N LEU A 7 -0.53 -10.04 -6.78
CA LEU A 7 -1.96 -10.18 -7.10
C LEU A 7 -2.35 -11.62 -7.48
N ASP A 8 -1.39 -12.48 -7.84
CA ASP A 8 -1.65 -13.89 -8.18
C ASP A 8 -1.67 -14.83 -6.97
N ARG A 9 -1.25 -14.40 -5.76
CA ARG A 9 -1.23 -15.23 -4.54
C ARG A 9 -1.54 -14.43 -3.25
N PRO A 10 -2.74 -13.83 -3.15
CA PRO A 10 -3.12 -12.98 -2.02
C PRO A 10 -2.98 -13.68 -0.66
N ASP A 11 -3.27 -14.99 -0.58
CA ASP A 11 -3.23 -15.77 0.66
C ASP A 11 -1.83 -15.86 1.28
N THR A 12 -0.78 -15.82 0.46
CA THR A 12 0.61 -15.88 0.94
C THR A 12 1.12 -14.53 1.42
N LEU A 13 0.54 -13.43 0.92
CA LEU A 13 1.03 -12.08 1.19
C LEU A 13 0.31 -11.42 2.35
N LEU A 14 -0.95 -11.79 2.58
CA LEU A 14 -1.77 -11.19 3.62
C LEU A 14 -1.11 -11.28 5.02
N PRO A 15 -0.57 -12.43 5.48
CA PRO A 15 0.09 -12.51 6.78
C PRO A 15 1.33 -11.61 6.87
N HIS A 16 2.09 -11.49 5.77
CA HIS A 16 3.27 -10.63 5.73
C HIS A 16 2.91 -9.14 5.80
N ILE A 17 1.83 -8.72 5.11
CA ILE A 17 1.33 -7.34 5.14
C ILE A 17 0.77 -7.01 6.53
N GLN A 18 0.05 -7.93 7.17
CA GLN A 18 -0.44 -7.75 8.53
C GLN A 18 0.72 -7.58 9.53
N ALA A 19 1.72 -8.45 9.47
CA ALA A 19 2.92 -8.33 10.29
C ALA A 19 3.67 -7.01 10.02
N MET A 20 3.62 -6.49 8.80
CA MET A 20 4.16 -5.17 8.46
C MET A 20 3.39 -4.04 9.12
N GLY A 21 2.06 -4.11 9.16
CA GLY A 21 1.19 -3.16 9.87
C GLY A 21 1.55 -3.06 11.35
N VAL A 22 1.67 -4.20 12.04
CA VAL A 22 2.07 -4.26 13.46
C VAL A 22 3.43 -3.58 13.71
N ARG A 23 4.42 -3.84 12.83
CA ARG A 23 5.74 -3.18 12.95
C ARG A 23 5.65 -1.67 12.75
N HIS A 24 4.89 -1.22 11.75
CA HIS A 24 4.72 0.21 11.47
C HIS A 24 4.00 0.94 12.59
N ALA A 25 3.02 0.30 13.22
CA ALA A 25 2.40 0.81 14.45
C ALA A 25 3.44 0.97 15.57
N GLY A 26 4.30 -0.04 15.76
CA GLY A 26 5.43 0.02 16.70
C GLY A 26 6.45 1.14 16.40
N TYR A 27 6.56 1.60 15.15
CA TYR A 27 7.38 2.75 14.76
C TYR A 27 6.69 4.10 14.98
N GLY A 28 5.42 4.12 15.41
CA GLY A 28 4.65 5.35 15.60
C GLY A 28 4.02 5.89 14.32
N VAL A 29 3.83 5.05 13.29
CA VAL A 29 3.13 5.45 12.06
C VAL A 29 1.65 5.70 12.38
N GLN A 30 1.16 6.86 11.98
CA GLN A 30 -0.24 7.27 12.14
C GLN A 30 -1.04 7.06 10.85
N PRO A 31 -2.38 6.95 10.92
CA PRO A 31 -3.23 6.80 9.75
C PRO A 31 -2.97 7.84 8.65
N GLU A 32 -2.71 9.09 9.00
CA GLU A 32 -2.49 10.20 8.07
C GLU A 32 -1.17 10.05 7.27
N HIS A 33 -0.21 9.27 7.79
CA HIS A 33 1.03 8.99 7.07
C HIS A 33 0.80 8.11 5.84
N TYR A 34 -0.22 7.22 5.88
CA TYR A 34 -0.54 6.39 4.74
C TYR A 34 -1.05 7.22 3.56
N ASP A 35 -1.86 8.25 3.81
CA ASP A 35 -2.35 9.14 2.74
C ASP A 35 -1.18 9.91 2.10
N THR A 36 -0.25 10.40 2.93
CA THR A 36 0.96 11.09 2.47
C THR A 36 1.82 10.19 1.59
N VAL A 37 2.03 8.93 2.00
CA VAL A 37 2.82 7.96 1.23
C VAL A 37 2.10 7.57 -0.07
N GLY A 38 0.78 7.42 -0.06
CA GLY A 38 -0.01 7.12 -1.26
C GLY A 38 0.11 8.22 -2.32
N ALA A 39 -0.04 9.47 -1.90
CA ALA A 39 0.15 10.63 -2.77
C ALA A 39 1.57 10.70 -3.34
N ALA A 40 2.59 10.52 -2.49
CA ALA A 40 4.00 10.53 -2.91
C ALA A 40 4.32 9.39 -3.89
N LEU A 41 3.75 8.20 -3.68
CA LEU A 41 3.91 7.06 -4.56
C LEU A 41 3.33 7.34 -5.95
N LEU A 42 2.07 7.78 -6.02
CA LEU A 42 1.41 8.06 -7.30
C LEU A 42 2.07 9.22 -8.03
N TRP A 43 2.46 10.28 -7.31
CA TRP A 43 3.22 11.38 -7.89
C TRP A 43 4.54 10.89 -8.49
N THR A 44 5.31 10.10 -7.74
CA THR A 44 6.60 9.56 -8.19
C THR A 44 6.43 8.66 -9.43
N LEU A 45 5.43 7.80 -9.44
CA LEU A 45 5.11 6.94 -10.58
C LEU A 45 4.74 7.78 -11.82
N GLY A 46 3.95 8.84 -11.64
CA GLY A 46 3.63 9.79 -12.71
C GLY A 46 4.87 10.46 -13.29
N GLN A 47 5.79 10.92 -12.45
CA GLN A 47 7.05 11.53 -12.91
C GLN A 47 7.95 10.54 -13.66
N ARG A 48 7.97 9.27 -13.27
CA ARG A 48 8.88 8.26 -13.82
C ARG A 48 8.36 7.56 -15.06
N LEU A 49 7.06 7.32 -15.15
CA LEU A 49 6.43 6.60 -16.26
C LEU A 49 5.91 7.55 -17.35
N GLY A 50 5.71 8.84 -17.05
CA GLY A 50 5.26 9.84 -18.03
C GLY A 50 3.98 9.39 -18.74
N GLU A 51 4.00 9.33 -20.08
CA GLU A 51 2.86 8.91 -20.90
C GLU A 51 2.40 7.47 -20.63
N GLN A 52 3.27 6.62 -20.09
CA GLN A 52 2.91 5.24 -19.70
C GLN A 52 2.11 5.20 -18.38
N PHE A 53 2.08 6.29 -17.61
CA PHE A 53 1.21 6.43 -16.45
C PHE A 53 -0.21 6.79 -16.89
N THR A 54 -0.82 5.88 -17.66
CA THR A 54 -2.18 6.06 -18.14
C THR A 54 -3.18 6.10 -16.97
N PRO A 55 -4.40 6.64 -17.16
CA PRO A 55 -5.41 6.64 -16.12
C PRO A 55 -5.71 5.25 -15.53
N ALA A 56 -5.68 4.21 -16.37
CA ALA A 56 -5.85 2.83 -15.93
C ALA A 56 -4.69 2.35 -15.04
N VAL A 57 -3.45 2.70 -15.39
CA VAL A 57 -2.26 2.37 -14.58
C VAL A 57 -2.29 3.12 -13.25
N ALA A 58 -2.62 4.41 -13.25
CA ALA A 58 -2.76 5.20 -12.03
C ALA A 58 -3.82 4.62 -11.09
N ALA A 59 -4.99 4.26 -11.62
CA ALA A 59 -6.07 3.65 -10.85
C ALA A 59 -5.67 2.28 -10.27
N ALA A 60 -4.96 1.44 -11.04
CA ALA A 60 -4.48 0.16 -10.57
C ALA A 60 -3.47 0.30 -9.41
N TRP A 61 -2.55 1.26 -9.50
CA TRP A 61 -1.60 1.56 -8.42
C TRP A 61 -2.28 2.13 -7.17
N ALA A 62 -3.27 3.01 -7.34
CA ALA A 62 -4.05 3.55 -6.23
C ALA A 62 -4.78 2.42 -5.49
N ALA A 63 -5.51 1.57 -6.21
CA ALA A 63 -6.24 0.45 -5.62
C ALA A 63 -5.30 -0.56 -4.92
N ALA A 64 -4.14 -0.85 -5.51
CA ALA A 64 -3.15 -1.73 -4.91
C ALA A 64 -2.56 -1.14 -3.62
N TYR A 65 -2.30 0.17 -3.59
CA TYR A 65 -1.82 0.86 -2.41
C TYR A 65 -2.90 0.93 -1.32
N ASP A 66 -4.15 1.22 -1.67
CA ASP A 66 -5.26 1.28 -0.72
C ASP A 66 -5.51 -0.07 -0.04
N LEU A 67 -5.43 -1.17 -0.79
CA LEU A 67 -5.51 -2.52 -0.24
C LEU A 67 -4.37 -2.79 0.76
N LEU A 68 -3.14 -2.39 0.41
CA LEU A 68 -1.99 -2.54 1.29
C LEU A 68 -2.16 -1.74 2.58
N ALA A 69 -2.47 -0.45 2.44
CA ALA A 69 -2.60 0.48 3.55
C ALA A 69 -3.76 0.09 4.49
N SER A 70 -4.92 -0.27 3.94
CA SER A 70 -6.06 -0.74 4.75
C SER A 70 -5.74 -2.02 5.51
N THR A 71 -5.07 -2.99 4.88
CA THR A 71 -4.64 -4.22 5.54
C THR A 71 -3.66 -3.95 6.68
N MET A 72 -2.69 -3.07 6.47
CA MET A 72 -1.73 -2.68 7.51
C MET A 72 -2.38 -1.96 8.68
N ARG A 73 -3.30 -1.03 8.39
CA ARG A 73 -4.06 -0.29 9.40
C ARG A 73 -4.93 -1.23 10.24
N ALA A 74 -5.66 -2.14 9.60
CA ALA A 74 -6.48 -3.12 10.31
C ALA A 74 -5.65 -4.04 11.21
N ALA A 75 -4.45 -4.42 10.79
CA ALA A 75 -3.54 -5.24 11.59
C ALA A 75 -2.84 -4.47 12.74
N ALA A 76 -2.80 -3.14 12.65
CA ALA A 76 -2.21 -2.26 13.66
C ALA A 76 -3.15 -1.99 14.84
N GLU A 77 -4.47 -2.14 14.65
CA GLU A 77 -5.44 -2.04 15.73
C GLU A 77 -5.37 -3.30 16.61
N PRO A 78 -5.27 -3.17 17.96
CA PRO A 78 -5.36 -4.33 18.83
C PRO A 78 -6.74 -4.98 18.65
N ALA A 79 -6.76 -6.30 18.48
CA ALA A 79 -8.01 -7.06 18.57
C ALA A 79 -8.64 -6.76 19.95
N GLY A 80 -9.79 -6.09 19.94
CA GLY A 80 -10.53 -5.73 21.14
C GLY A 80 -10.96 -6.95 21.95
#